data_AF-A0A7W1R8B6-F1
#
_entry.id   AF-A0A7W1R8B6-F1
#
_cell.length_a   1.000
_cell.length_b   1.000
_cell.length_c   1.000
_cell.angle_alpha   90.00
_cell.angle_beta   90.00
_cell.angle_gamma   90.00
#
_symmetry.space_group_name_H-M   'P 1'
#
loop_
_entity.id
_entity.type
_entity.pdbx_description
1 polymer ?
#
loop_
_entity_poly.entity_id
_entity_poly.type
_entity_poly.pdbx_seq_one_letter_code
_entity_poly.pdbx_strand_id
1 'polypeptide(L)'
;EMTAGVSPARPLQPTALTRDVESVMPSRFAALINIWLPDDKKTGTGAGGTQSQTSSKGDEGTGVGSSNGESTDESAPAEPPSPPEVIVETSPAPSPTSPSTTLPPQLASPAPVAHLADYRGALLADYPHGAGRIVILSDPFIVANGGLSRADNLQLAINVVAGGGGLIVFDEYHQGHAVARNEMLAYFEGTPVLATVGQATLIVLLILWTKGRRFARPLPLARVDRRSSLEFVASMAELQQRARAFDLAIENIYTRTRRVLVRYAGIEHNSTRAEIAARVAARSSIDRQQLEALMRDCEEAINGAPTSARRSLDIVTRLRGTERALGLRMRAREIKQAKEK
;
A
#
# COMPACT_ATOMS: atom_id res chain seq x y z
N GLU A 1 -2.27 -28.72 -7.81
CA GLU A 1 -1.43 -29.41 -6.81
C GLU A 1 -0.26 -30.13 -7.47
N MET A 2 0.96 -30.03 -6.92
CA MET A 2 2.17 -30.59 -7.55
C MET A 2 2.15 -32.12 -7.71
N THR A 3 1.36 -32.83 -6.89
CA THR A 3 1.26 -34.30 -6.85
C THR A 3 0.02 -34.86 -7.55
N ALA A 4 -0.82 -34.01 -8.16
CA ALA A 4 -2.07 -34.47 -8.77
C ALA A 4 -1.81 -35.42 -9.95
N GLY A 5 -2.41 -36.62 -9.90
CA GLY A 5 -2.27 -37.64 -10.94
C GLY A 5 -0.95 -38.42 -10.94
N VAL A 6 -0.13 -38.25 -9.90
CA VAL A 6 1.16 -38.94 -9.75
C VAL A 6 0.98 -40.17 -8.85
N SER A 7 1.62 -41.28 -9.20
CA SER A 7 1.61 -42.50 -8.38
C SER A 7 2.73 -42.44 -7.33
N PRO A 8 2.54 -42.98 -6.12
CA PRO A 8 3.60 -43.09 -5.13
C PRO A 8 4.74 -43.97 -5.63
N ALA A 9 5.97 -43.48 -5.50
CA ALA A 9 7.19 -44.23 -5.79
C ALA A 9 7.56 -45.11 -4.59
N ARG A 10 8.04 -46.33 -4.85
CA ARG A 10 8.42 -47.29 -3.80
C ARG A 10 9.93 -47.55 -3.83
N PRO A 11 10.54 -47.85 -2.67
CA PRO A 11 11.93 -48.31 -2.64
C PRO A 11 12.14 -49.53 -3.52
N LEU A 12 13.22 -49.53 -4.31
CA LEU A 12 13.63 -50.68 -5.10
C LEU A 12 14.28 -51.77 -4.24
N GLN A 13 14.90 -51.35 -3.14
CA GLN A 13 15.66 -52.21 -2.24
C GLN A 13 15.73 -51.58 -0.84
N PRO A 14 15.84 -52.40 0.21
CA PRO A 14 16.03 -51.92 1.57
C PRO A 14 17.48 -51.46 1.74
N THR A 15 17.68 -50.16 1.88
CA THR A 15 19.01 -49.57 2.11
C THR A 15 18.95 -48.58 3.26
N ALA A 16 20.11 -48.07 3.68
CA ALA A 16 20.18 -47.04 4.70
C ALA A 16 19.40 -45.75 4.31
N LEU A 17 19.22 -45.50 3.01
CA LEU A 17 18.48 -44.34 2.50
C LEU A 17 16.96 -44.55 2.51
N THR A 18 16.50 -45.80 2.38
CA THR A 18 15.08 -46.15 2.28
C THR A 18 14.54 -46.86 3.52
N ARG A 19 15.32 -46.88 4.61
CA ARG A 19 14.91 -47.45 5.89
C ARG A 19 13.67 -46.74 6.43
N ASP A 20 12.67 -47.52 6.84
CA ASP A 20 11.41 -47.02 7.39
C ASP A 20 10.62 -46.12 6.40
N VAL A 21 10.87 -46.27 5.09
CA VAL A 21 10.14 -45.59 4.01
C VAL A 21 9.31 -46.64 3.25
N GLU A 22 7.98 -46.55 3.31
CA GLU A 22 7.10 -47.42 2.55
C GLU A 22 6.82 -46.83 1.16
N SER A 23 6.51 -45.54 1.10
CA SER A 23 6.24 -44.86 -0.16
C SER A 23 6.56 -43.36 -0.12
N VAL A 24 6.97 -42.83 -1.27
CA VAL A 24 7.38 -41.44 -1.45
C VAL A 24 6.47 -40.84 -2.51
N MET A 25 6.03 -39.60 -2.31
CA MET A 25 5.16 -38.90 -3.24
C MET A 25 5.96 -37.88 -4.07
N PRO A 26 6.37 -38.22 -5.31
CA PRO A 26 7.03 -37.28 -6.18
C PRO A 26 6.05 -36.26 -6.79
N SER A 27 6.62 -35.17 -7.28
CA SER A 27 5.97 -34.14 -8.09
C SER A 27 5.76 -34.62 -9.52
N ARG A 28 4.73 -34.07 -10.18
CA ARG A 28 4.51 -34.23 -11.62
C ARG A 28 5.71 -33.78 -12.48
N PHE A 29 6.58 -32.94 -11.92
CA PHE A 29 7.76 -32.38 -12.57
C PHE A 29 9.05 -33.13 -12.21
N ALA A 30 8.97 -34.27 -11.53
CA ALA A 30 10.13 -35.06 -11.18
C ALA A 30 10.98 -35.38 -12.43
N ALA A 31 12.26 -35.03 -12.35
CA ALA A 31 13.25 -35.40 -13.35
C ALA A 31 13.68 -36.85 -13.14
N LEU A 32 14.29 -37.44 -14.15
CA LEU A 32 14.76 -38.84 -14.13
C LEU A 32 16.27 -38.86 -14.16
N ILE A 33 16.85 -39.73 -13.35
CA ILE A 33 18.29 -39.97 -13.34
C ILE A 33 18.58 -41.06 -14.36
N ASN A 34 19.26 -40.69 -15.44
CA ASN A 34 19.82 -41.64 -16.40
C ASN A 34 21.31 -41.79 -16.15
N ILE A 35 21.72 -42.97 -15.73
CA ILE A 35 23.13 -43.32 -15.49
C ILE A 35 23.70 -43.91 -16.77
N TRP A 36 24.68 -43.23 -17.37
CA TRP A 36 25.43 -43.72 -18.51
C TRP A 36 26.82 -44.12 -18.05
N LEU A 37 27.24 -45.35 -18.35
CA LEU A 37 28.66 -45.66 -18.31
C LEU A 37 29.29 -45.10 -19.60
N PRO A 38 30.43 -44.41 -19.53
CA PRO A 38 31.15 -44.04 -20.74
C PRO A 38 31.50 -45.32 -21.50
N ASP A 39 31.00 -45.47 -22.72
CA ASP A 39 31.53 -46.49 -23.64
C ASP A 39 33.01 -46.19 -23.84
N ASP A 40 33.87 -47.18 -23.57
CA ASP A 40 35.27 -47.15 -23.98
C ASP A 40 35.30 -46.85 -25.48
N LYS A 41 35.77 -45.64 -25.84
CA LYS A 41 35.81 -45.14 -27.21
C LYS A 41 36.52 -46.15 -28.13
N LYS A 42 35.75 -46.98 -28.84
CA LYS A 42 36.20 -47.59 -30.09
C LYS A 42 36.15 -46.52 -31.17
N THR A 43 37.34 -46.10 -31.60
CA THR A 43 37.57 -45.40 -32.86
C THR A 43 36.91 -46.19 -34.00
N GLY A 44 35.90 -45.62 -34.65
CA GLY A 44 35.16 -46.29 -35.69
C GLY A 44 34.23 -45.35 -36.45
N THR A 45 34.80 -44.72 -37.46
CA THR A 45 34.21 -44.04 -38.61
C THR A 45 32.81 -44.53 -39.04
N GLY A 46 31.92 -43.58 -39.33
CA GLY A 46 31.04 -43.66 -40.51
C GLY A 46 29.61 -44.18 -40.31
N ALA A 47 28.67 -43.22 -40.38
CA ALA A 47 27.45 -43.22 -41.19
C ALA A 47 26.40 -44.34 -41.03
N GLY A 48 25.14 -43.89 -40.95
CA GLY A 48 23.99 -44.64 -41.45
C GLY A 48 22.83 -44.69 -40.46
N GLY A 49 21.91 -43.73 -40.57
CA GLY A 49 20.60 -43.88 -39.93
C GLY A 49 19.79 -44.98 -40.61
N THR A 50 18.90 -45.62 -39.86
CA THR A 50 17.65 -46.20 -40.38
C THR A 50 16.71 -46.43 -39.19
N GLN A 51 15.58 -45.73 -39.22
CA GLN A 51 14.36 -46.09 -38.50
C GLN A 51 13.83 -47.41 -39.06
N SER A 52 13.40 -48.34 -38.22
CA SER A 52 12.40 -49.33 -38.62
C SER A 52 11.53 -49.69 -37.44
N GLN A 53 10.27 -49.29 -37.62
CA GLN A 53 9.09 -49.69 -36.88
C GLN A 53 8.79 -51.18 -37.06
N THR A 54 8.06 -51.70 -36.07
CA THR A 54 7.04 -52.76 -36.16
C THR A 54 7.47 -54.17 -36.60
N SER A 55 7.20 -55.17 -35.76
CA SER A 55 5.98 -55.99 -35.91
C SER A 55 5.90 -57.11 -34.88
N SER A 56 4.64 -57.39 -34.50
CA SER A 56 4.16 -58.46 -33.63
C SER A 56 4.33 -59.87 -34.21
N LYS A 57 4.54 -60.84 -33.31
CA LYS A 57 3.97 -62.22 -33.25
C LYS A 57 4.74 -62.95 -32.14
N GLY A 58 4.16 -63.55 -31.12
CA GLY A 58 2.95 -64.36 -31.09
C GLY A 58 3.28 -65.76 -31.59
N ASP A 59 3.79 -66.63 -30.70
CA ASP A 59 3.29 -68.02 -30.61
C ASP A 59 3.76 -68.74 -29.34
N GLU A 60 2.89 -69.64 -28.88
CA GLU A 60 3.00 -70.51 -27.71
C GLU A 60 3.97 -71.69 -27.97
N GLY A 61 4.44 -72.33 -26.89
CA GLY A 61 5.23 -73.55 -26.99
C GLY A 61 5.60 -74.16 -25.64
N THR A 62 4.66 -74.89 -25.05
CA THR A 62 4.84 -75.82 -23.92
C THR A 62 5.90 -76.90 -24.18
N GLY A 63 6.68 -77.26 -23.15
CA GLY A 63 7.55 -78.44 -23.16
C GLY A 63 8.04 -78.83 -21.76
N VAL A 64 7.37 -79.83 -21.18
CA VAL A 64 7.73 -80.53 -19.93
C VAL A 64 8.77 -81.61 -20.24
N GLY A 65 9.73 -81.87 -19.35
CA GLY A 65 10.60 -83.04 -19.45
C GLY A 65 11.70 -83.17 -18.39
N SER A 66 11.43 -83.99 -17.38
CA SER A 66 12.30 -84.50 -16.30
C SER A 66 13.74 -84.88 -16.66
N SER A 67 14.65 -84.84 -15.68
CA SER A 67 15.26 -86.07 -15.11
C SER A 67 16.25 -85.79 -13.97
N ASN A 68 16.28 -86.75 -13.05
CA ASN A 68 16.95 -86.82 -11.75
C ASN A 68 18.47 -86.95 -11.81
N GLY A 69 19.12 -86.65 -10.68
CA GLY A 69 20.49 -87.05 -10.36
C GLY A 69 20.78 -86.86 -8.87
N GLU A 70 20.38 -87.85 -8.07
CA GLU A 70 20.62 -88.04 -6.64
C GLU A 70 22.09 -88.36 -6.35
N SER A 71 22.67 -87.80 -5.28
CA SER A 71 23.43 -88.59 -4.30
C SER A 71 23.66 -87.78 -3.02
N THR A 72 23.10 -88.31 -1.95
CA THR A 72 23.32 -88.08 -0.53
C THR A 72 24.76 -88.35 -0.11
N ASP A 73 25.28 -87.60 0.87
CA ASP A 73 25.75 -88.26 2.08
C ASP A 73 25.68 -87.35 3.31
N GLU A 74 25.28 -87.99 4.39
CA GLU A 74 24.76 -87.51 5.65
C GLU A 74 25.88 -87.53 6.70
N SER A 75 25.89 -86.57 7.64
CA SER A 75 26.20 -86.81 9.07
C SER A 75 26.29 -85.48 9.85
N ALA A 76 25.31 -85.27 10.73
CA ALA A 76 25.39 -84.45 11.94
C ALA A 76 25.41 -85.42 13.16
N PRO A 77 25.23 -85.03 14.43
CA PRO A 77 25.45 -83.75 15.14
C PRO A 77 26.16 -83.96 16.52
N ALA A 78 26.45 -82.88 17.28
CA ALA A 78 26.39 -82.91 18.75
C ALA A 78 26.34 -81.49 19.36
N GLU A 79 25.47 -81.32 20.37
CA GLU A 79 25.12 -80.10 21.13
C GLU A 79 25.69 -80.12 22.58
N PRO A 80 25.51 -79.07 23.44
CA PRO A 80 26.48 -78.56 24.44
C PRO A 80 26.19 -78.97 25.92
N PRO A 81 26.92 -78.43 26.93
CA PRO A 81 26.32 -77.40 27.82
C PRO A 81 27.26 -76.36 28.55
N SER A 82 26.68 -75.18 28.83
CA SER A 82 26.72 -74.22 29.99
C SER A 82 27.99 -73.71 30.77
N PRO A 83 28.01 -72.44 31.28
CA PRO A 83 29.06 -71.75 32.10
C PRO A 83 28.79 -71.88 33.64
N PRO A 84 29.51 -71.27 34.65
CA PRO A 84 30.38 -70.05 34.69
C PRO A 84 31.66 -70.12 35.60
N GLU A 85 32.51 -69.08 35.64
CA GLU A 85 33.02 -68.46 36.90
C GLU A 85 33.98 -67.26 36.67
N VAL A 86 33.83 -66.27 37.56
CA VAL A 86 34.51 -64.99 37.62
C VAL A 86 35.76 -65.13 38.49
N ILE A 87 36.93 -64.74 37.99
CA ILE A 87 38.08 -64.34 38.83
C ILE A 87 38.65 -63.04 38.29
N VAL A 88 38.57 -62.02 39.12
CA VAL A 88 39.21 -60.71 38.97
C VAL A 88 40.61 -60.81 39.57
N GLU A 89 41.64 -60.61 38.75
CA GLU A 89 42.98 -60.26 39.22
C GLU A 89 43.46 -59.01 38.48
N THR A 90 43.77 -57.99 39.29
CA THR A 90 44.20 -56.64 38.91
C THR A 90 45.71 -56.55 38.78
N SER A 91 46.23 -56.10 37.62
CA SER A 91 47.34 -55.13 37.43
C SER A 91 47.82 -55.10 35.97
N PRO A 92 48.58 -54.08 35.50
CA PRO A 92 48.29 -52.66 35.38
C PRO A 92 48.09 -52.25 33.89
N ALA A 93 47.63 -51.02 33.66
CA ALA A 93 47.32 -50.47 32.34
C ALA A 93 48.47 -50.50 31.30
N PRO A 94 48.22 -50.98 30.07
CA PRO A 94 48.87 -50.48 28.87
C PRO A 94 47.94 -49.51 28.11
N SER A 95 48.58 -48.53 27.47
CA SER A 95 48.07 -47.44 26.63
C SER A 95 46.82 -47.74 25.78
N PRO A 96 45.98 -46.75 25.43
CA PRO A 96 44.80 -46.98 24.60
C PRO A 96 45.20 -47.32 23.16
N THR A 97 45.37 -48.60 22.88
CA THR A 97 45.35 -49.14 21.52
C THR A 97 43.89 -49.25 21.12
N SER A 98 43.43 -48.33 20.26
CA SER A 98 42.14 -48.40 19.59
C SER A 98 41.95 -49.79 18.96
N PRO A 99 40.86 -50.54 19.25
CA PRO A 99 40.55 -51.74 18.49
C PRO A 99 40.07 -51.31 17.11
N SER A 100 40.94 -51.47 16.12
CA SER A 100 40.57 -51.46 14.71
C SER A 100 39.66 -52.66 14.44
N THR A 101 38.35 -52.49 14.62
CA THR A 101 37.36 -53.39 14.02
C THR A 101 37.36 -53.11 12.52
N THR A 102 38.28 -53.75 11.81
CA THR A 102 38.26 -53.83 10.35
C THR A 102 37.03 -54.65 9.96
N LEU A 103 35.91 -53.96 9.74
CA LEU A 103 34.85 -54.47 8.88
C LEU A 103 35.50 -54.87 7.54
N PRO A 104 35.17 -56.05 6.98
CA PRO A 104 35.70 -56.42 5.66
C PRO A 104 35.37 -55.30 4.67
N PRO A 105 36.29 -54.96 3.73
CA PRO A 105 36.03 -53.94 2.74
C PRO A 105 34.81 -54.39 1.93
N GLN A 106 33.67 -53.75 2.18
CA GLN A 106 32.55 -53.84 1.26
C GLN A 106 33.12 -53.43 -0.10
N LEU A 107 33.06 -54.32 -1.08
CA LEU A 107 33.41 -54.01 -2.46
C LEU A 107 32.51 -52.84 -2.89
N ALA A 108 33.00 -51.62 -2.72
CA ALA A 108 32.35 -50.42 -3.19
C ALA A 108 32.48 -50.44 -4.71
N SER A 109 31.51 -51.09 -5.37
CA SER A 109 31.37 -51.00 -6.81
C SER A 109 31.27 -49.52 -7.17
N PRO A 110 32.06 -49.01 -8.14
CA PRO A 110 31.94 -47.62 -8.59
C PRO A 110 30.63 -47.37 -9.34
N ALA A 111 29.80 -48.40 -9.55
CA ALA A 111 28.53 -48.30 -10.22
C ALA A 111 27.50 -47.55 -9.36
N PRO A 112 26.77 -46.57 -9.93
CA PRO A 112 25.67 -45.92 -9.23
C PRO A 112 24.54 -46.89 -8.92
N VAL A 113 23.97 -46.77 -7.73
CA VAL A 113 22.91 -47.64 -7.21
C VAL A 113 21.63 -46.82 -7.08
N ALA A 114 20.55 -47.27 -7.73
CA ALA A 114 19.23 -46.67 -7.59
C ALA A 114 18.49 -47.22 -6.36
N HIS A 115 17.95 -46.33 -5.54
CA HIS A 115 17.24 -46.67 -4.29
C HIS A 115 15.73 -46.46 -4.41
N LEU A 116 15.32 -45.42 -5.15
CA LEU A 116 13.93 -45.08 -5.40
C LEU A 116 13.73 -44.90 -6.91
N ALA A 117 12.68 -45.49 -7.46
CA ALA A 117 12.26 -45.27 -8.83
C ALA A 117 10.73 -45.21 -8.93
N ASP A 118 10.27 -44.51 -9.96
CA ASP A 118 8.88 -44.49 -10.39
C ASP A 118 8.75 -45.19 -11.76
N TYR A 119 7.54 -45.31 -12.29
CA TYR A 119 7.26 -45.90 -13.61
C TYR A 119 8.07 -45.28 -14.76
N ARG A 120 8.60 -44.07 -14.55
CA ARG A 120 9.41 -43.33 -15.51
C ARG A 120 10.91 -43.62 -15.41
N GLY A 121 11.42 -44.03 -14.23
CA GLY A 121 12.87 -44.20 -14.00
C GLY A 121 13.31 -43.85 -12.57
N ALA A 122 14.63 -43.84 -12.36
CA ALA A 122 15.24 -43.60 -11.04
C ALA A 122 15.06 -42.15 -10.56
N LEU A 123 14.71 -42.00 -9.29
CA LEU A 123 14.50 -40.72 -8.59
C LEU A 123 15.56 -40.44 -7.53
N LEU A 124 16.06 -41.50 -6.87
CA LEU A 124 17.13 -41.43 -5.88
C LEU A 124 18.21 -42.42 -6.24
N ALA A 125 19.43 -41.93 -6.44
CA ALA A 125 20.60 -42.77 -6.69
C ALA A 125 21.77 -42.32 -5.82
N ASP A 126 22.64 -43.25 -5.44
CA ASP A 126 23.93 -42.92 -4.83
C ASP A 126 25.10 -43.60 -5.54
N TYR A 127 26.29 -43.05 -5.38
CA TYR A 127 27.53 -43.66 -5.84
C TYR A 127 28.71 -43.24 -4.96
N PRO A 128 29.73 -44.10 -4.78
CA PRO A 128 30.92 -43.74 -4.03
C PRO A 128 31.74 -42.68 -4.78
N HIS A 129 32.20 -41.65 -4.08
CA HIS A 129 33.07 -40.62 -4.63
C HIS A 129 34.07 -40.12 -3.58
N GLY A 130 35.37 -40.35 -3.82
CA GLY A 130 36.43 -40.01 -2.88
C GLY A 130 36.29 -40.78 -1.55
N ALA A 131 36.33 -40.07 -0.43
CA ALA A 131 36.18 -40.65 0.92
C ALA A 131 34.71 -40.81 1.38
N GLY A 132 33.75 -40.50 0.50
CA GLY A 132 32.33 -40.52 0.83
C GLY A 132 31.47 -41.00 -0.33
N ARG A 133 30.22 -40.55 -0.35
CA ARG A 133 29.23 -40.86 -1.40
C ARG A 133 28.51 -39.60 -1.84
N ILE A 134 28.09 -39.59 -3.09
CA ILE A 134 27.20 -38.57 -3.63
C ILE A 134 25.82 -39.19 -3.73
N VAL A 135 24.82 -38.53 -3.15
CA VAL A 135 23.41 -38.92 -3.23
C VAL A 135 22.71 -37.89 -4.11
N ILE A 136 22.06 -38.35 -5.18
CA ILE A 136 21.33 -37.52 -6.13
C ILE A 136 19.84 -37.80 -5.96
N LEU A 137 19.10 -36.76 -5.62
CA LEU A 137 17.64 -36.75 -5.62
C LEU A 137 17.17 -35.88 -6.80
N SER A 138 16.42 -36.46 -7.73
CA SER A 138 16.02 -35.75 -8.96
C SER A 138 14.81 -34.84 -8.82
N ASP A 139 14.03 -35.00 -7.75
CA ASP A 139 12.84 -34.19 -7.50
C ASP A 139 12.98 -33.37 -6.20
N PRO A 140 13.24 -32.06 -6.30
CA PRO A 140 13.38 -31.20 -5.12
C PRO A 140 12.06 -31.03 -4.36
N PHE A 141 10.90 -31.34 -4.96
CA PHE A 141 9.63 -31.20 -4.26
C PHE A 141 9.53 -32.11 -3.03
N ILE A 142 10.17 -33.29 -3.06
CA ILE A 142 10.18 -34.25 -1.94
C ILE A 142 10.70 -33.61 -0.65
N VAL A 143 11.70 -32.72 -0.76
CA VAL A 143 12.31 -32.01 0.39
C VAL A 143 11.79 -30.58 0.59
N ALA A 144 10.83 -30.14 -0.24
CA ALA A 144 10.22 -28.82 -0.10
C ALA A 144 9.15 -28.81 1.00
N ASN A 145 8.88 -27.65 1.60
CA ASN A 145 7.88 -27.49 2.68
C ASN A 145 6.51 -28.12 2.37
N GLY A 146 6.05 -28.00 1.13
CA GLY A 146 4.77 -28.59 0.70
C GLY A 146 4.81 -30.08 0.37
N GLY A 147 6.00 -30.66 0.19
CA GLY A 147 6.22 -32.06 -0.11
C GLY A 147 6.61 -32.90 1.10
N LEU A 148 7.23 -32.31 2.13
CA LEU A 148 7.61 -33.02 3.36
C LEU A 148 6.42 -33.71 4.06
N SER A 149 5.22 -33.11 3.99
CA SER A 149 4.00 -33.65 4.60
C SER A 149 3.31 -34.74 3.75
N ARG A 150 3.86 -35.10 2.60
CA ARG A 150 3.27 -36.08 1.68
C ARG A 150 3.95 -37.44 1.86
N ALA A 151 3.16 -38.49 2.13
CA ALA A 151 3.64 -39.85 2.34
C ALA A 151 4.85 -39.88 3.30
N ASP A 152 5.88 -40.68 3.01
CA ASP A 152 7.09 -40.79 3.83
C ASP A 152 8.24 -39.88 3.34
N ASN A 153 7.91 -38.79 2.63
CA ASN A 153 8.90 -37.85 2.09
C ASN A 153 9.82 -37.28 3.19
N LEU A 154 9.26 -36.97 4.36
CA LEU A 154 10.03 -36.50 5.52
C LEU A 154 11.05 -37.54 5.99
N GLN A 155 10.63 -38.81 6.09
CA GLN A 155 11.52 -39.89 6.53
C GLN A 155 12.66 -40.11 5.53
N LEU A 156 12.34 -40.06 4.23
CA LEU A 156 13.36 -40.11 3.18
C LEU A 156 14.35 -38.95 3.30
N ALA A 157 13.87 -37.72 3.51
CA ALA A 157 14.72 -36.55 3.66
C ALA A 157 15.68 -36.69 4.86
N ILE A 158 15.18 -37.19 6.00
CA ILE A 158 15.99 -37.46 7.18
C ILE A 158 17.06 -38.51 6.87
N ASN A 159 16.71 -39.62 6.21
CA ASN A 159 17.67 -40.66 5.87
C ASN A 159 18.77 -40.16 4.91
N VAL A 160 18.42 -39.30 3.95
CA VAL A 160 19.39 -38.74 2.99
C VAL A 160 20.36 -37.76 3.68
N VAL A 161 19.86 -36.90 4.56
CA VAL A 161 20.68 -35.85 5.20
C VAL A 161 21.45 -36.40 6.42
N ALA A 162 20.78 -37.17 7.26
CA ALA A 162 21.31 -37.63 8.55
C ALA A 162 21.78 -39.10 8.53
N GLY A 163 21.54 -39.87 7.47
CA GLY A 163 21.86 -41.30 7.42
C GLY A 163 23.36 -41.64 7.45
N GLY A 164 24.24 -40.66 7.23
CA GLY A 164 25.69 -40.81 7.41
C GLY A 164 26.19 -40.50 8.84
N GLY A 165 25.36 -39.84 9.66
CA GLY A 165 25.80 -39.26 10.93
C GLY A 165 26.81 -38.11 10.78
N GLY A 166 27.11 -37.43 11.89
CA GLY A 166 28.11 -36.36 11.95
C GLY A 166 27.55 -34.94 11.75
N LEU A 167 28.47 -34.00 11.52
CA LEU A 167 28.14 -32.58 11.32
C LEU A 167 27.52 -32.39 9.93
N ILE A 168 26.31 -31.82 9.89
CA ILE A 168 25.62 -31.47 8.65
C ILE A 168 25.92 -30.02 8.32
N VAL A 169 26.39 -29.78 7.09
CA VAL A 169 26.65 -28.43 6.57
C VAL A 169 25.82 -28.24 5.30
N PHE A 170 25.12 -27.12 5.21
CA PHE A 170 24.40 -26.71 4.00
C PHE A 170 25.24 -25.70 3.22
N ASP A 171 25.58 -26.04 1.98
CA ASP A 171 26.28 -25.13 1.06
C ASP A 171 25.27 -24.44 0.14
N GLU A 172 24.88 -23.22 0.52
CA GLU A 172 24.01 -22.36 -0.28
C GLU A 172 24.80 -21.29 -1.06
N TYR A 173 26.13 -21.35 -1.01
CA TYR A 173 27.00 -20.27 -1.50
C TYR A 173 26.78 -19.99 -2.99
N HIS A 174 26.62 -21.06 -3.79
CA HIS A 174 26.39 -20.96 -5.23
C HIS A 174 24.93 -20.68 -5.62
N GLN A 175 23.99 -20.75 -4.68
CA GLN A 175 22.56 -20.48 -4.92
C GLN A 175 22.19 -19.00 -4.66
N GLY A 176 23.17 -18.15 -4.34
CA GLY A 176 22.95 -16.71 -4.12
C GLY A 176 22.64 -16.32 -2.67
N HIS A 177 22.57 -17.29 -1.75
CA HIS A 177 22.37 -17.04 -0.31
C HIS A 177 23.68 -16.72 0.43
N ALA A 178 24.79 -16.56 -0.28
CA ALA A 178 26.05 -16.09 0.27
C ALA A 178 25.91 -14.67 0.81
N VAL A 179 25.65 -14.56 2.12
CA VAL A 179 25.90 -13.38 2.95
C VAL A 179 25.25 -12.10 2.42
N ALA A 180 23.97 -11.88 2.75
CA ALA A 180 23.34 -10.57 3.00
C ALA A 180 23.84 -9.36 2.18
N ARG A 181 24.21 -9.53 0.92
CA ARG A 181 24.34 -8.42 -0.02
C ARG A 181 22.94 -8.22 -0.52
N ASN A 182 22.29 -7.16 -0.04
CA ASN A 182 20.96 -6.73 -0.45
C ASN A 182 20.75 -7.05 -1.94
N GLU A 183 19.95 -8.07 -2.25
CA GLU A 183 19.78 -8.58 -3.63
C GLU A 183 19.33 -7.46 -4.59
N MET A 184 18.61 -6.46 -4.05
CA MET A 184 18.27 -5.23 -4.74
C MET A 184 19.50 -4.44 -5.19
N LEU A 185 20.53 -4.28 -4.34
CA LEU A 185 21.78 -3.60 -4.71
C LEU A 185 22.57 -4.41 -5.75
N ALA A 186 22.62 -5.73 -5.62
CA ALA A 186 23.30 -6.61 -6.57
C ALA A 186 22.64 -6.58 -7.97
N TYR A 187 21.30 -6.51 -8.02
CA TYR A 187 20.56 -6.29 -9.28
C TYR A 187 20.90 -4.94 -9.95
N PHE A 188 21.27 -3.93 -9.16
CA PHE A 188 21.66 -2.61 -9.65
C PHE A 188 23.17 -2.43 -9.88
N GLU A 189 24.04 -3.40 -9.53
CA GLU A 189 25.50 -3.31 -9.79
C GLU A 189 25.84 -3.29 -11.30
N GLY A 190 24.95 -3.76 -12.17
CA GLY A 190 25.13 -3.72 -13.64
C GLY A 190 24.36 -2.61 -14.36
N THR A 191 23.44 -1.92 -13.69
CA THR A 191 22.59 -0.89 -14.29
C THR A 191 22.98 0.47 -13.71
N PRO A 192 23.29 1.51 -14.51
CA PRO A 192 23.74 2.81 -14.01
C PRO A 192 22.58 3.65 -13.43
N VAL A 193 21.84 3.09 -12.48
CA VAL A 193 20.66 3.70 -11.83
C VAL A 193 21.01 5.02 -11.18
N LEU A 194 22.20 5.13 -10.57
CA LEU A 194 22.68 6.39 -10.01
C LEU A 194 22.82 7.48 -11.07
N ALA A 195 23.25 7.13 -12.29
CA ALA A 195 23.35 8.05 -13.40
C ALA A 195 21.95 8.43 -13.94
N THR A 196 21.02 7.47 -14.02
CA THR A 196 19.63 7.72 -14.42
C THR A 196 18.91 8.65 -13.42
N VAL A 197 19.07 8.40 -12.11
CA VAL A 197 18.52 9.26 -11.06
C VAL A 197 19.17 10.65 -11.13
N GLY A 198 20.49 10.73 -11.30
CA GLY A 198 21.19 12.00 -11.49
C GLY A 198 20.68 12.79 -12.70
N GLN A 199 20.46 12.14 -13.83
CA GLN A 199 19.89 12.76 -15.03
C GLN A 199 18.45 13.23 -14.79
N ALA A 200 17.62 12.44 -14.13
CA ALA A 200 16.25 12.83 -13.79
C ALA A 200 16.23 14.04 -12.85
N THR A 201 17.08 14.06 -11.82
CA THR A 201 17.23 15.20 -10.91
C THR A 201 17.71 16.45 -11.65
N LEU A 202 18.67 16.32 -12.57
CA LEU A 202 19.15 17.41 -13.42
C LEU A 202 18.02 17.99 -14.28
N ILE A 203 17.20 17.14 -14.90
CA ILE A 203 16.05 17.58 -15.71
C ILE A 203 15.04 18.33 -14.83
N VAL A 204 14.71 17.81 -13.64
CA VAL A 204 13.80 18.48 -12.71
C VAL A 204 14.34 19.85 -12.29
N LEU A 205 15.63 19.94 -11.94
CA LEU A 205 16.29 21.21 -11.63
C LEU A 205 16.23 22.17 -12.81
N LEU A 206 16.44 21.70 -14.04
CA LEU A 206 16.38 22.51 -15.24
C LEU A 206 14.95 23.04 -15.51
N ILE A 207 13.93 22.21 -15.28
CA ILE A 207 12.52 22.61 -15.37
C ILE A 207 12.20 23.65 -14.31
N LEU A 208 12.59 23.42 -13.06
CA LEU A 208 12.39 24.37 -11.96
C LEU A 208 13.12 25.68 -12.21
N TRP A 209 14.33 25.64 -12.78
CA TRP A 209 15.08 26.84 -13.13
C TRP A 209 14.42 27.61 -14.29
N THR A 210 13.98 26.90 -15.32
CA THR A 210 13.31 27.49 -16.49
C THR A 210 11.94 28.07 -16.12
N LYS A 211 11.16 27.38 -15.28
CA LYS A 211 9.84 27.83 -14.81
C LYS A 211 9.95 28.84 -13.66
N GLY A 212 11.01 28.76 -12.87
CA GLY A 212 11.30 29.64 -11.73
C GLY A 212 11.90 30.98 -12.12
N ARG A 213 12.44 31.12 -13.34
CA ARG A 213 12.67 32.43 -13.94
C ARG A 213 11.33 33.10 -14.22
N ARG A 214 10.91 33.89 -13.24
CA ARG A 214 9.69 34.68 -13.25
C ARG A 214 9.67 35.64 -14.45
N PHE A 215 9.05 35.21 -15.55
CA PHE A 215 8.72 36.04 -16.71
C PHE A 215 7.55 36.99 -16.35
N ALA A 216 7.72 37.87 -15.38
CA ALA A 216 6.83 39.00 -15.18
C ALA A 216 7.40 39.97 -14.14
N ARG A 217 7.24 41.27 -14.41
CA ARG A 217 7.32 42.32 -13.40
C ARG A 217 6.30 41.98 -12.29
N PRO A 218 6.64 42.05 -11.00
CA PRO A 218 5.70 41.78 -9.93
C PRO A 218 4.43 42.62 -10.15
N LEU A 219 3.27 41.97 -10.32
CA LEU A 219 2.01 42.70 -10.37
C LEU A 219 1.87 43.45 -9.04
N PRO A 220 1.71 44.78 -9.05
CA PRO A 220 1.45 45.52 -7.82
C PRO A 220 0.18 44.95 -7.19
N LEU A 221 0.22 44.65 -5.89
CA LEU A 221 -0.96 44.21 -5.16
C LEU A 221 -2.10 45.20 -5.44
N ALA A 222 -3.26 44.68 -5.85
CA ALA A 222 -4.46 45.48 -6.03
C ALA A 222 -4.74 46.21 -4.71
N ARG A 223 -4.44 47.51 -4.66
CA ARG A 223 -4.90 48.37 -3.57
C ARG A 223 -6.42 48.39 -3.70
N VAL A 224 -7.11 47.73 -2.77
CA VAL A 224 -8.53 48.01 -2.56
C VAL A 224 -8.58 49.49 -2.18
N ASP A 225 -9.15 50.32 -3.04
CA ASP A 225 -9.26 51.75 -2.81
C ASP A 225 -10.13 51.96 -1.56
N ARG A 226 -9.48 52.24 -0.43
CA ARG A 226 -10.15 52.63 0.81
C ARG A 226 -10.55 54.10 0.71
N ARG A 227 -11.25 54.51 -0.35
CA ARG A 227 -12.05 55.73 -0.30
C ARG A 227 -13.10 55.48 0.77
N SER A 228 -12.84 56.01 1.96
CA SER A 228 -13.79 55.88 3.05
C SER A 228 -15.09 56.55 2.59
N SER A 229 -16.24 55.90 2.79
CA SER A 229 -17.53 56.51 2.43
C SER A 229 -17.73 57.89 3.07
N LEU A 230 -16.98 58.19 4.13
CA LEU A 230 -16.93 59.48 4.80
C LEU A 230 -16.27 60.58 3.95
N GLU A 231 -15.23 60.28 3.16
CA GLU A 231 -14.63 61.27 2.26
C GLU A 231 -15.62 61.70 1.17
N PHE A 232 -16.36 60.75 0.59
CA PHE A 232 -17.40 61.07 -0.40
C PHE A 232 -18.52 61.93 0.21
N VAL A 233 -18.99 61.59 1.41
CA VAL A 233 -20.01 62.39 2.12
C VAL A 233 -19.48 63.78 2.44
N ALA A 234 -18.21 63.91 2.86
CA ALA A 234 -17.58 65.20 3.12
C ALA A 234 -17.49 66.06 1.85
N SER A 235 -17.05 65.49 0.72
CA SER A 235 -16.98 66.22 -0.56
C SER A 235 -18.36 66.66 -1.06
N MET A 236 -19.38 65.81 -0.94
CA MET A 236 -20.75 66.15 -1.34
C MET A 236 -21.36 67.22 -0.43
N ALA A 237 -21.10 67.15 0.89
CA ALA A 237 -21.56 68.15 1.85
C ALA A 237 -20.91 69.52 1.56
N GLU A 238 -19.60 69.54 1.26
CA GLU A 238 -18.89 70.76 0.91
C GLU A 238 -19.42 71.38 -0.40
N LEU A 239 -19.70 70.56 -1.42
CA LEU A 239 -20.31 71.01 -2.67
C LEU A 239 -21.69 71.65 -2.46
N GLN A 240 -22.55 71.01 -1.66
CA GLN A 240 -23.88 71.55 -1.35
C GLN A 240 -23.82 72.82 -0.50
N GLN A 241 -22.86 72.92 0.42
CA GLN A 241 -22.62 74.11 1.23
C GLN A 241 -22.16 75.29 0.35
N ARG A 242 -21.24 75.05 -0.60
CA ARG A 242 -20.79 76.08 -1.56
C ARG A 242 -21.89 76.53 -2.49
N ALA A 243 -22.76 75.61 -2.92
CA ALA A 243 -23.92 75.93 -3.75
C ALA A 243 -25.05 76.67 -3.00
N ARG A 244 -24.94 76.85 -1.67
CA ARG A 244 -25.98 77.43 -0.80
C ARG A 244 -27.37 76.81 -0.99
N ALA A 245 -27.43 75.54 -1.36
CA ALA A 245 -28.67 74.82 -1.64
C ALA A 245 -29.37 74.34 -0.34
N PHE A 246 -29.51 75.23 0.65
CA PHE A 246 -30.12 74.91 1.94
C PHE A 246 -31.61 74.64 1.81
N ASP A 247 -32.29 75.30 0.87
CA ASP A 247 -33.73 75.11 0.60
C ASP A 247 -34.01 73.69 0.11
N LEU A 248 -33.17 73.16 -0.79
CA LEU A 248 -33.28 71.79 -1.30
C LEU A 248 -33.06 70.74 -0.19
N ALA A 249 -32.15 71.02 0.74
CA ALA A 249 -31.93 70.14 1.89
C ALA A 249 -33.13 70.13 2.85
N ILE A 250 -33.73 71.30 3.11
CA ILE A 250 -34.96 71.43 3.91
C ILE A 250 -36.11 70.72 3.21
N GLU A 251 -36.28 70.89 1.89
CA GLU A 251 -37.33 70.24 1.11
C GLU A 251 -37.27 68.71 1.26
N ASN A 252 -36.10 68.11 1.09
CA ASN A 252 -35.93 66.66 1.18
C ASN A 252 -36.24 66.14 2.60
N ILE A 253 -35.77 66.84 3.63
CA ILE A 253 -36.02 66.47 5.03
C ILE A 253 -37.49 66.68 5.40
N TYR A 254 -38.09 67.80 5.01
CA TYR A 254 -39.48 68.14 5.31
C TYR A 254 -40.46 67.21 4.60
N THR A 255 -40.28 66.95 3.30
CA THR A 255 -41.14 66.03 2.54
C THR A 255 -41.14 64.63 3.16
N ARG A 256 -39.98 64.16 3.63
CA ARG A 256 -39.87 62.90 4.37
C ARG A 256 -40.59 62.97 5.73
N THR A 257 -40.31 63.99 6.53
CA THR A 257 -40.91 64.17 7.87
C THR A 257 -42.44 64.26 7.77
N ARG A 258 -42.96 65.03 6.80
CA ARG A 258 -44.39 65.17 6.53
C ARG A 258 -45.05 63.83 6.23
N ARG A 259 -44.45 62.96 5.41
CA ARG A 259 -44.99 61.60 5.14
C ARG A 259 -45.11 60.78 6.43
N VAL A 260 -44.13 60.90 7.32
CA VAL A 260 -44.13 60.17 8.60
C VAL A 260 -45.21 60.73 9.54
N LEU A 261 -45.34 62.06 9.63
CA LEU A 261 -46.39 62.72 10.42
C LEU A 261 -47.80 62.41 9.92
N VAL A 262 -48.03 62.45 8.61
CA VAL A 262 -49.31 62.07 7.97
C VAL A 262 -49.67 60.62 8.30
N ARG A 263 -48.70 59.70 8.18
CA ARG A 263 -48.90 58.29 8.52
C ARG A 263 -49.23 58.09 10.00
N TYR A 264 -48.59 58.85 10.89
CA TYR A 264 -48.88 58.83 12.33
C TYR A 264 -50.26 59.42 12.66
N ALA A 265 -50.64 60.49 11.99
CA ALA A 265 -51.95 61.14 12.11
C ALA A 265 -53.10 60.34 11.46
N GLY A 266 -52.80 59.39 10.57
CA GLY A 266 -53.78 58.57 9.87
C GLY A 266 -54.67 59.39 8.93
N ILE A 267 -54.08 60.38 8.26
CA ILE A 267 -54.77 61.29 7.31
C ILE A 267 -54.13 61.18 5.92
N GLU A 268 -54.72 61.86 4.95
CA GLU A 268 -54.22 61.85 3.58
C GLU A 268 -52.97 62.74 3.42
N HIS A 269 -52.10 62.39 2.46
CA HIS A 269 -50.86 63.13 2.20
C HIS A 269 -51.08 64.56 1.71
N ASN A 270 -52.26 64.87 1.15
CA ASN A 270 -52.64 66.20 0.67
C ASN A 270 -53.35 67.06 1.74
N SER A 271 -53.50 66.57 2.97
CA SER A 271 -54.08 67.34 4.07
C SER A 271 -53.28 68.61 4.35
N THR A 272 -54.00 69.64 4.81
CA THR A 272 -53.41 70.94 5.14
C THR A 272 -52.50 70.85 6.36
N ARG A 273 -51.50 71.73 6.47
CA ARG A 273 -50.58 71.77 7.62
C ARG A 273 -51.30 71.91 8.96
N ALA A 274 -52.36 72.72 9.02
CA ALA A 274 -53.16 72.93 10.22
C ALA A 274 -53.88 71.64 10.67
N GLU A 275 -54.37 70.87 9.70
CA GLU A 275 -55.05 69.60 9.94
C GLU A 275 -54.07 68.50 10.38
N ILE A 276 -52.88 68.45 9.76
CA ILE A 276 -51.79 67.55 10.17
C ILE A 276 -51.37 67.88 11.60
N ALA A 277 -51.09 69.15 11.92
CA ALA A 277 -50.68 69.57 13.24
C ALA A 277 -51.75 69.28 14.31
N ALA A 278 -53.03 69.54 14.01
CA ALA A 278 -54.14 69.25 14.92
C ALA A 278 -54.26 67.76 15.24
N ARG A 279 -54.16 66.89 14.22
CA ARG A 279 -54.26 65.43 14.40
C ARG A 279 -53.06 64.82 15.10
N VAL A 280 -51.85 65.34 14.84
CA VAL A 280 -50.63 64.91 15.54
C VAL A 280 -50.67 65.35 17.00
N ALA A 281 -51.06 66.60 17.29
CA ALA A 281 -51.18 67.10 18.66
C ALA A 281 -52.28 66.39 19.46
N ALA A 282 -53.38 65.98 18.82
CA ALA A 282 -54.42 65.19 19.50
C ALA A 282 -53.95 63.78 19.92
N ARG A 283 -52.89 63.26 19.31
CA ARG A 283 -52.35 61.91 19.55
C ARG A 283 -51.02 61.90 20.30
N SER A 284 -50.44 63.06 20.58
CA SER A 284 -49.11 63.21 21.16
C SER A 284 -49.03 64.37 22.15
N SER A 285 -47.91 64.47 22.87
CA SER A 285 -47.65 65.58 23.80
C SER A 285 -47.04 66.81 23.11
N ILE A 286 -47.09 66.90 21.78
CA ILE A 286 -46.53 68.04 21.03
C ILE A 286 -47.58 69.14 20.91
N ASP A 287 -47.16 70.38 21.17
CA ASP A 287 -48.02 71.53 21.00
C ASP A 287 -48.39 71.76 19.52
N ARG A 288 -49.68 71.97 19.28
CA ARG A 288 -50.26 72.19 17.95
C ARG A 288 -49.67 73.43 17.29
N GLN A 289 -49.58 74.54 18.03
CA GLN A 289 -49.16 75.82 17.46
C GLN A 289 -47.67 75.79 17.09
N GLN A 290 -46.83 75.21 17.94
CA GLN A 290 -45.41 75.03 17.65
C GLN A 290 -45.14 74.15 16.44
N LEU A 291 -45.90 73.04 16.28
CA LEU A 291 -45.75 72.15 15.13
C LEU A 291 -46.22 72.81 13.83
N GLU A 292 -47.36 73.50 13.87
CA GLU A 292 -47.88 74.22 12.71
C GLU A 292 -46.94 75.36 12.27
N ALA A 293 -46.39 76.11 13.22
CA ALA A 293 -45.39 77.13 12.95
C ALA A 293 -44.11 76.54 12.33
N LEU A 294 -43.63 75.40 12.83
CA LEU A 294 -42.46 74.72 12.27
C LEU A 294 -42.72 74.23 10.83
N MET A 295 -43.91 73.66 10.55
CA MET A 295 -44.29 73.24 9.20
C MET A 295 -44.38 74.45 8.25
N ARG A 296 -44.93 75.57 8.73
CA ARG A 296 -44.98 76.83 7.98
C ARG A 296 -43.58 77.37 7.67
N ASP A 297 -42.68 77.39 8.66
CA ASP A 297 -41.28 77.82 8.48
C ASP A 297 -40.56 77.00 7.40
N CYS A 298 -40.86 75.69 7.32
CA CYS A 298 -40.30 74.80 6.29
C CYS A 298 -40.86 75.13 4.89
N GLU A 299 -42.16 75.36 4.77
CA GLU A 299 -42.80 75.69 3.50
C GLU A 299 -42.40 77.07 2.99
N GLU A 300 -42.22 78.05 3.87
CA GLU A 300 -41.68 79.37 3.52
C GLU A 300 -40.23 79.27 3.02
N ALA A 301 -39.40 78.44 3.67
CA ALA A 301 -38.03 78.15 3.21
C ALA A 301 -38.00 77.48 1.82
N ILE A 302 -38.89 76.52 1.56
CA ILE A 302 -38.99 75.84 0.26
C ILE A 302 -39.44 76.80 -0.86
N ASN A 303 -40.33 77.75 -0.54
CA ASN A 303 -40.83 78.73 -1.49
C ASN A 303 -39.87 79.90 -1.76
N GLY A 304 -38.61 79.80 -1.35
CA GLY A 304 -37.55 80.75 -1.71
C GLY A 304 -37.38 81.92 -0.74
N ALA A 305 -37.89 81.82 0.50
CA ALA A 305 -37.49 82.76 1.54
C ALA A 305 -35.98 82.65 1.81
N PRO A 306 -35.24 83.76 2.00
CA PRO A 306 -33.79 83.69 2.17
C PRO A 306 -33.43 82.89 3.43
N THR A 307 -32.88 81.69 3.24
CA THR A 307 -32.43 80.84 4.33
C THR A 307 -30.92 81.00 4.58
N SER A 308 -30.56 81.19 5.84
CA SER A 308 -29.17 81.15 6.29
C SER A 308 -28.83 79.76 6.81
N ALA A 309 -27.54 79.40 6.80
CA ALA A 309 -27.07 78.12 7.33
C ALA A 309 -27.47 77.88 8.80
N ARG A 310 -27.53 78.94 9.62
CA ARG A 310 -27.97 78.85 11.01
C ARG A 310 -29.48 78.56 11.10
N ARG A 311 -30.28 79.24 10.29
CA ARG A 311 -31.74 79.06 10.26
C ARG A 311 -32.12 77.67 9.74
N SER A 312 -31.43 77.18 8.71
CA SER A 312 -31.67 75.83 8.17
C SER A 312 -31.31 74.74 9.18
N LEU A 313 -30.20 74.89 9.91
CA LEU A 313 -29.83 73.98 10.99
C LEU A 313 -30.84 74.00 12.14
N ASP A 314 -31.37 75.17 12.51
CA ASP A 314 -32.40 75.28 13.54
C ASP A 314 -33.69 74.55 13.14
N ILE A 315 -34.19 74.80 11.93
CA ILE A 315 -35.38 74.13 11.37
C ILE A 315 -35.20 72.61 11.36
N VAL A 316 -34.06 72.12 10.85
CA VAL A 316 -33.77 70.67 10.80
C VAL A 316 -33.63 70.08 12.21
N THR A 317 -33.05 70.82 13.17
CA THR A 317 -32.90 70.37 14.55
C THR A 317 -34.25 70.26 15.24
N ARG A 318 -35.14 71.24 15.03
CA ARG A 318 -36.51 71.23 15.53
C ARG A 318 -37.33 70.10 14.91
N LEU A 319 -37.25 69.90 13.59
CA LEU A 319 -37.89 68.76 12.90
C LEU A 319 -37.44 67.43 13.49
N ARG A 320 -36.13 67.20 13.62
CA ARG A 320 -35.59 65.97 14.24
C ARG A 320 -35.97 65.85 15.70
N GLY A 321 -36.10 66.96 16.42
CA GLY A 321 -36.64 67.01 17.79
C GLY A 321 -38.07 66.48 17.85
N THR A 322 -38.95 66.95 16.96
CA THR A 322 -40.33 66.46 16.86
C THR A 322 -40.41 64.99 16.48
N GLU A 323 -39.61 64.53 15.52
CA GLU A 323 -39.55 63.10 15.16
C GLU A 323 -39.09 62.21 16.33
N ARG A 324 -38.10 62.68 17.12
CA ARG A 324 -37.62 61.97 18.31
C ARG A 324 -38.68 61.93 19.41
N ALA A 325 -39.35 63.04 19.67
CA ALA A 325 -40.41 63.13 20.69
C ALA A 325 -41.58 62.19 20.36
N LEU A 326 -41.92 62.03 19.08
CA LEU A 326 -42.95 61.09 18.63
C LEU A 326 -42.46 59.64 18.52
N GLY A 327 -41.17 59.36 18.76
CA GLY A 327 -40.59 58.02 18.61
C GLY A 327 -40.59 57.49 17.17
N LEU A 328 -40.76 58.38 16.18
CA LEU A 328 -40.97 58.02 14.77
C LEU A 328 -39.67 57.71 14.00
N ARG A 329 -38.56 57.51 14.73
CA ARG A 329 -37.30 57.08 14.13
C ARG A 329 -37.51 55.75 13.41
N MET A 330 -37.22 55.74 12.11
CA MET A 330 -37.15 54.55 11.27
C MET A 330 -36.03 53.61 11.75
N ARG A 331 -36.30 52.88 12.85
CA ARG A 331 -35.50 51.78 13.38
C ARG A 331 -35.18 50.71 12.32
N ALA A 332 -35.91 50.65 11.21
CA ALA A 332 -35.73 49.64 10.18
C ALA A 332 -34.34 49.65 9.49
N ARG A 333 -33.68 50.81 9.33
CA ARG A 333 -32.33 50.85 8.72
C ARG A 333 -31.21 50.73 9.76
N GLU A 334 -31.35 51.35 10.93
CA GLU A 334 -30.35 51.27 12.00
C GLU A 334 -30.29 49.87 12.63
N ILE A 335 -31.42 49.17 12.82
CA ILE A 335 -31.44 47.78 13.28
C ILE A 335 -30.81 46.84 12.25
N LYS A 336 -31.01 47.09 10.95
CA LYS A 336 -30.43 46.26 9.89
C LYS A 336 -28.91 46.43 9.81
N GLN A 337 -28.41 47.66 9.95
CA GLN A 337 -26.96 47.94 9.99
C GLN A 337 -26.28 47.49 11.29
N ALA A 338 -26.98 47.49 12.43
CA ALA A 338 -26.45 46.96 13.69
C ALA A 338 -26.44 45.42 13.74
N LYS A 339 -27.19 44.73 12.86
CA LYS A 339 -27.15 43.27 12.69
C LYS A 339 -26.06 42.80 11.72
N GLU A 340 -25.56 43.68 10.86
CA GLU A 340 -24.55 43.39 9.83
C GLU A 340 -23.11 43.78 10.27
N LYS A 341 -22.94 44.31 11.48
CA LYS A 341 -21.64 44.56 12.13
C LYS A 341 -21.44 43.58 13.28
#